data_AF-A0A7W1LKC0-F1
#
_entry.id   AF-A0A7W1LKC0-F1
#
_cell.length_a   1.000
_cell.length_b   1.000
_cell.length_c   1.000
_cell.angle_alpha   90.00
_cell.angle_beta   90.00
_cell.angle_gamma   90.00
#
_symmetry.space_group_name_H-M   'P 1'
#
loop_
_entity.id
_entity.type
_entity.pdbx_description
1 polymer ?
#
loop_
_entity_poly.entity_id
_entity_poly.type
_entity_poly.pdbx_seq_one_letter_code
_entity_poly.pdbx_strand_id
1 'polypeptide(L)'
;MSKNNGASGQRSARTGLDTRWPRVALAIAGIWSLLYLALGIAWLMGGPGNPADPAVDEGAALSLLGSLGPVAGAVTVTTLAALGVLLAGAMRFLPSAAGRFRLVHRLVLGLAGSLGVILAVVLPDYRLLATLAYTPLLLVLKVFGAAPEDASLWEWPVVNMAVLTLAGLCWIAAAETHYRKTAKVGTEAGRGREWTTSEAAARWGRWATAVAVVVPLGYAVTRFAWALGIPLGVDQQLLDDLGNRVYLGAGLATLGVAGAILTLGLVYQWGEVFPRWTLGIRGRRVPISLAVVPAAIVSVAVTSAGLMFVRFGVTGSFGDTFPGENDDVAAWLPEMFWPVWGIALAAATYAYWLRRRGSDRPAVSSRGVPGGISPRAGRSGPRL
;
A
#
# COMPACT_ATOMS: atom_id res chain seq x y z
N MET A 1 -14.33 45.50 -40.75
CA MET A 1 -13.60 44.21 -40.74
C MET A 1 -12.31 44.37 -39.96
N SER A 2 -12.28 43.93 -38.69
CA SER A 2 -11.12 43.35 -37.99
C SER A 2 -11.57 43.11 -36.54
N LYS A 3 -11.83 41.85 -36.19
CA LYS A 3 -12.29 41.43 -34.87
C LYS A 3 -11.08 41.25 -33.95
N ASN A 4 -11.16 41.88 -32.78
CA ASN A 4 -10.32 41.61 -31.60
C ASN A 4 -10.37 40.12 -31.25
N ASN A 5 -9.23 39.44 -31.32
CA ASN A 5 -9.08 38.07 -30.82
C ASN A 5 -8.89 38.11 -29.30
N GLY A 6 -9.84 37.47 -28.61
CA GLY A 6 -9.85 37.33 -27.16
C GLY A 6 -8.68 36.49 -26.64
N ALA A 7 -8.11 36.95 -25.54
CA ALA A 7 -7.24 36.18 -24.67
C ALA A 7 -8.05 35.02 -24.05
N SER A 8 -8.00 33.85 -24.67
CA SER A 8 -8.47 32.61 -24.06
C SER A 8 -7.42 32.13 -23.04
N GLY A 9 -7.75 32.34 -21.76
CA GLY A 9 -6.96 31.83 -20.64
C GLY A 9 -6.77 30.32 -20.74
N GLN A 10 -5.53 29.91 -20.95
CA GLN A 10 -5.09 28.53 -20.80
C GLN A 10 -5.23 28.12 -19.31
N ARG A 11 -6.42 27.65 -18.94
CA ARG A 11 -6.59 26.81 -17.74
C ARG A 11 -5.81 25.54 -17.98
N SER A 12 -4.67 25.39 -17.31
CA SER A 12 -3.96 24.11 -17.22
C SER A 12 -4.97 23.05 -16.81
N ALA A 13 -5.18 22.05 -17.66
CA ALA A 13 -5.97 20.87 -17.35
C ALA A 13 -5.24 20.08 -16.24
N ARG A 14 -5.44 20.48 -14.98
CA ARG A 14 -5.35 19.54 -13.87
C ARG A 14 -6.39 18.47 -14.19
N THR A 15 -5.94 17.27 -14.53
CA THR A 15 -6.79 16.10 -14.71
C THR A 15 -7.80 16.07 -13.56
N GLY A 16 -9.10 16.07 -13.89
CA GLY A 16 -10.18 16.14 -12.89
C GLY A 16 -10.18 15.01 -11.84
N LEU A 17 -9.32 14.01 -12.03
CA LEU A 17 -9.06 12.90 -11.11
C LEU A 17 -8.32 13.36 -9.84
N ASP A 18 -7.33 14.25 -9.95
CA ASP A 18 -6.50 14.69 -8.80
C ASP A 18 -7.29 15.53 -7.79
N THR A 19 -8.35 16.22 -8.23
CA THR A 19 -9.20 17.03 -7.35
C THR A 19 -10.42 16.28 -6.81
N ARG A 20 -10.84 15.17 -7.46
CA ARG A 20 -12.02 14.38 -7.05
C ARG A 20 -11.68 13.21 -6.13
N TRP A 21 -10.52 12.59 -6.30
CA TRP A 21 -10.09 11.44 -5.50
C TRP A 21 -10.25 11.62 -3.98
N PRO A 22 -9.92 12.79 -3.38
CA PRO A 22 -10.12 13.01 -1.94
C PRO A 22 -11.57 12.90 -1.46
N ARG A 23 -12.53 13.35 -2.29
CA ARG A 23 -13.96 13.28 -1.95
C ARG A 23 -14.49 11.86 -2.14
N VAL A 24 -13.99 11.17 -3.16
CA VAL A 24 -14.33 9.77 -3.43
C VAL A 24 -13.83 8.87 -2.30
N ALA A 25 -12.58 9.05 -1.83
CA ALA A 25 -12.03 8.27 -0.73
C ALA A 25 -12.84 8.40 0.57
N LEU A 26 -13.22 9.63 0.97
CA LEU A 26 -14.05 9.84 2.16
C LEU A 26 -15.46 9.26 1.98
N ALA A 27 -16.05 9.37 0.79
CA ALA A 27 -17.36 8.80 0.50
C ALA A 27 -17.34 7.26 0.57
N ILE A 28 -16.34 6.62 -0.05
CA ILE A 28 -16.17 5.15 0.01
C ILE A 28 -15.96 4.70 1.46
N ALA A 29 -15.07 5.37 2.21
CA ALA A 29 -14.83 5.04 3.61
C ALA A 29 -16.09 5.19 4.48
N GLY A 30 -16.89 6.24 4.25
CA GLY A 30 -18.17 6.45 4.94
C GLY A 30 -19.23 5.41 4.57
N ILE A 31 -19.37 5.06 3.28
CA ILE A 31 -20.28 4.00 2.81
C ILE A 31 -19.89 2.67 3.44
N TRP A 32 -18.61 2.31 3.39
CA TRP A 32 -18.11 1.09 4.03
C TRP A 32 -18.46 1.08 5.52
N SER A 33 -18.26 2.20 6.23
CA SER A 33 -18.54 2.30 7.66
C SER A 33 -20.03 2.10 7.98
N LEU A 34 -20.93 2.61 7.13
CA LEU A 34 -22.38 2.38 7.29
C LEU A 34 -22.76 0.92 7.02
N LEU A 35 -22.22 0.33 5.95
CA LEU A 35 -22.51 -1.06 5.58
C LEU A 35 -21.98 -2.03 6.62
N TYR A 36 -20.75 -1.85 7.10
CA TYR A 36 -20.15 -2.71 8.11
C TYR A 36 -20.73 -2.49 9.51
N LEU A 37 -21.31 -1.33 9.79
CA LEU A 37 -22.10 -1.12 11.01
C LEU A 37 -23.36 -1.98 10.97
N ALA A 38 -24.10 -1.96 9.86
CA ALA A 38 -25.28 -2.80 9.68
C ALA A 38 -24.93 -4.30 9.69
N LEU A 39 -23.85 -4.68 9.00
CA LEU A 39 -23.38 -6.06 8.94
C LEU A 39 -22.90 -6.57 10.30
N GLY A 40 -22.15 -5.75 11.04
CA GLY A 40 -21.72 -6.08 12.40
C GLY A 40 -22.89 -6.27 13.37
N ILE A 41 -23.91 -5.40 13.29
CA ILE A 41 -25.16 -5.57 14.05
C ILE A 41 -25.88 -6.87 13.63
N ALA A 42 -25.92 -7.20 12.34
CA ALA A 42 -26.51 -8.45 11.86
C ALA A 42 -25.78 -9.68 12.43
N TRP A 43 -24.45 -9.69 12.48
CA TRP A 43 -23.68 -10.76 13.11
C TRP A 43 -23.94 -10.87 14.62
N LEU A 44 -24.09 -9.74 15.32
CA LEU A 44 -24.44 -9.74 16.74
C LEU A 44 -25.85 -10.30 17.00
N MET A 45 -26.74 -10.24 16.01
CA MET A 45 -28.07 -10.86 16.05
C MET A 45 -28.08 -12.33 15.58
N GLY A 46 -26.92 -12.93 15.34
CA GLY A 46 -26.81 -14.32 14.87
C GLY A 46 -26.94 -14.49 13.36
N GLY A 47 -26.77 -13.41 12.58
CA GLY A 47 -26.71 -13.48 11.12
C GLY A 47 -25.50 -14.30 10.63
N PRO A 48 -25.61 -14.98 9.48
CA PRO A 48 -24.54 -15.85 8.97
C PRO A 48 -23.34 -15.06 8.44
N GLY A 49 -22.23 -15.77 8.21
CA GLY A 49 -21.06 -15.20 7.53
C GLY A 49 -20.21 -14.28 8.41
N ASN A 50 -20.23 -14.44 9.73
CA ASN A 50 -19.31 -13.75 10.62
C ASN A 50 -17.88 -14.31 10.44
N PRO A 51 -16.90 -13.54 9.94
CA PRO A 51 -15.54 -14.03 9.71
C PRO A 51 -14.76 -14.37 11.00
N ALA A 52 -15.28 -13.98 12.16
CA ALA A 52 -14.73 -14.37 13.46
C ALA A 52 -15.29 -15.71 13.98
N ASP A 53 -16.24 -16.31 13.28
CA ASP A 53 -16.86 -17.58 13.65
C ASP A 53 -16.09 -18.77 13.06
N PRO A 54 -15.57 -19.70 13.88
CA PRO A 54 -14.90 -20.91 13.40
C PRO A 54 -15.77 -21.78 12.47
N ALA A 55 -17.10 -21.68 12.56
CA ALA A 55 -18.01 -22.39 11.65
C ALA A 55 -18.06 -21.78 10.24
N VAL A 56 -17.63 -20.52 10.10
CA VAL A 56 -17.53 -19.79 8.81
C VAL A 56 -16.11 -19.81 8.28
N ASP A 57 -15.13 -19.83 9.19
CA ASP A 57 -13.70 -19.77 8.87
C ASP A 57 -12.91 -20.72 9.77
N GLU A 58 -12.47 -21.86 9.22
CA GLU A 58 -11.60 -22.81 9.93
C GLU A 58 -10.28 -22.15 10.39
N GLY A 59 -9.82 -21.13 9.68
CA GLY A 59 -8.64 -20.33 10.00
C GLY A 59 -8.93 -19.12 10.90
N ALA A 60 -10.12 -19.01 11.51
CA ALA A 60 -10.52 -17.83 12.29
C ALA A 60 -9.49 -17.43 13.36
N ALA A 61 -8.89 -18.42 14.04
CA ALA A 61 -7.89 -18.22 15.09
C ALA A 61 -6.61 -17.50 14.60
N LEU A 62 -6.32 -17.56 13.30
CA LEU A 62 -5.19 -16.86 12.68
C LEU A 62 -5.44 -15.35 12.61
N SER A 63 -6.69 -14.93 12.42
CA SER A 63 -7.07 -13.52 12.39
C SER A 63 -7.19 -12.93 13.80
N LEU A 64 -7.03 -11.61 13.94
CA LEU A 64 -7.29 -10.94 15.23
C LEU A 64 -8.77 -11.04 15.62
N LEU A 65 -9.68 -10.90 14.65
CA LEU A 65 -11.12 -10.95 14.91
C LEU A 65 -11.56 -12.32 15.42
N GLY A 66 -11.11 -13.40 14.77
CA GLY A 66 -11.46 -14.75 15.19
C GLY A 66 -10.79 -15.19 16.49
N SER A 67 -9.60 -14.68 16.82
CA SER A 67 -8.97 -14.93 18.14
C SER A 67 -9.77 -14.38 19.32
N LEU A 68 -10.65 -13.39 19.08
CA LEU A 68 -11.55 -12.84 20.11
C LEU A 68 -12.85 -13.66 20.24
N GLY A 69 -13.10 -14.57 19.30
CA GLY A 69 -14.35 -15.32 19.17
C GLY A 69 -15.46 -14.55 18.43
N PRO A 70 -16.56 -15.23 18.05
CA PRO A 70 -17.57 -14.70 17.14
C PRO A 70 -18.20 -13.39 17.62
N VAL A 71 -18.60 -13.34 18.90
CA VAL A 71 -19.30 -12.18 19.47
C VAL A 71 -18.37 -10.98 19.59
N ALA A 72 -17.19 -11.15 20.19
CA ALA A 72 -16.26 -10.03 20.39
C ALA A 72 -15.64 -9.54 19.07
N GLY A 73 -15.41 -10.45 18.10
CA GLY A 73 -15.05 -10.09 16.74
C GLY A 73 -16.10 -9.20 16.06
N ALA A 74 -17.38 -9.58 16.16
CA ALA A 74 -18.50 -8.79 15.64
C ALA A 74 -18.64 -7.43 16.36
N VAL A 75 -18.48 -7.37 17.70
CA VAL A 75 -18.47 -6.11 18.47
C VAL A 75 -17.35 -5.19 17.99
N THR A 76 -16.15 -5.74 17.76
CA THR A 76 -14.98 -4.98 17.31
C THR A 76 -15.24 -4.33 15.96
N VAL A 77 -15.71 -5.10 14.97
CA VAL A 77 -16.05 -4.56 13.64
C VAL A 77 -17.16 -3.52 13.73
N THR A 78 -18.21 -3.78 14.51
CA THR A 78 -19.35 -2.86 14.71
C THR A 78 -18.87 -1.53 15.29
N THR A 79 -17.97 -1.57 16.27
CA THR A 79 -17.44 -0.38 16.96
C THR A 79 -16.52 0.44 16.04
N LEU A 80 -15.64 -0.22 15.28
CA LEU A 80 -14.79 0.44 14.28
C LEU A 80 -15.62 1.09 13.17
N ALA A 81 -16.68 0.42 12.73
CA ALA A 81 -17.61 0.92 11.73
C ALA A 81 -18.42 2.12 12.27
N ALA A 82 -18.95 2.05 13.50
CA ALA A 82 -19.62 3.17 14.15
C ALA A 82 -18.70 4.39 14.30
N LEU A 83 -17.45 4.17 14.75
CA LEU A 83 -16.43 5.21 14.81
C LEU A 83 -16.18 5.82 13.42
N GLY A 84 -16.11 4.99 12.38
CA GLY A 84 -15.98 5.44 11.00
C GLY A 84 -17.11 6.38 10.55
N VAL A 85 -18.36 6.06 10.88
CA VAL A 85 -19.52 6.93 10.60
C VAL A 85 -19.36 8.29 11.29
N LEU A 86 -18.99 8.28 12.57
CA LEU A 86 -18.77 9.51 13.36
C LEU A 86 -17.63 10.36 12.78
N LEU A 87 -16.50 9.74 12.43
CA LEU A 87 -15.34 10.42 11.84
C LEU A 87 -15.68 10.99 10.46
N ALA A 88 -16.46 10.29 9.64
CA ALA A 88 -16.86 10.76 8.32
C ALA A 88 -17.76 12.00 8.45
N GLY A 89 -18.72 11.96 9.38
CA GLY A 89 -19.55 13.12 9.72
C GLY A 89 -18.72 14.28 10.25
N ALA A 90 -17.81 14.03 11.19
CA ALA A 90 -16.91 15.03 11.74
C ALA A 90 -16.05 15.70 10.65
N MET A 91 -15.43 14.93 9.75
CA MET A 91 -14.64 15.47 8.65
C MET A 91 -15.48 16.26 7.63
N ARG A 92 -16.77 15.95 7.49
CA ARG A 92 -17.68 16.61 6.56
C ARG A 92 -18.26 17.91 7.11
N PHE A 93 -18.63 17.93 8.39
CA PHE A 93 -19.44 18.99 8.99
C PHE A 93 -18.65 19.90 9.95
N LEU A 94 -17.51 19.46 10.50
CA LEU A 94 -16.70 20.35 11.32
C LEU A 94 -16.08 21.45 10.45
N PRO A 95 -16.23 22.73 10.82
CA PRO A 95 -15.68 23.84 10.06
C PRO A 95 -14.15 23.74 9.95
N SER A 96 -13.62 24.01 8.74
CA SER A 96 -12.18 23.92 8.49
C SER A 96 -11.41 24.94 9.32
N ALA A 97 -10.36 24.46 9.98
CA ALA A 97 -9.68 25.08 11.11
C ALA A 97 -9.16 26.52 10.90
N ALA A 98 -9.87 27.50 11.48
CA ALA A 98 -9.26 28.70 12.06
C ALA A 98 -9.51 28.69 13.58
N GLY A 99 -8.48 29.01 14.39
CA GLY A 99 -8.61 29.13 15.85
C GLY A 99 -8.78 27.80 16.62
N ARG A 100 -9.69 27.80 17.61
CA ARG A 100 -9.87 26.78 18.68
C ARG A 100 -10.13 25.35 18.17
N PHE A 101 -10.71 25.19 16.97
CA PHE A 101 -11.06 23.88 16.41
C PHE A 101 -9.91 23.15 15.71
N ARG A 102 -8.72 23.76 15.62
CA ARG A 102 -7.55 23.15 14.96
C ARG A 102 -7.10 21.86 15.63
N LEU A 103 -7.06 21.81 16.96
CA LEU A 103 -6.66 20.62 17.70
C LEU A 103 -7.65 19.48 17.49
N VAL A 104 -8.95 19.76 17.63
CA VAL A 104 -10.03 18.78 17.40
C VAL A 104 -9.94 18.22 15.98
N HIS A 105 -9.77 19.08 14.97
CA HIS A 105 -9.64 18.62 13.59
C HIS A 105 -8.41 17.73 13.41
N ARG A 106 -7.25 18.08 13.99
CA ARG A 106 -6.04 17.22 13.96
C ARG A 106 -6.28 15.86 14.63
N LEU A 107 -7.01 15.84 15.75
CA LEU A 107 -7.38 14.59 16.43
C LEU A 107 -8.30 13.73 15.56
N VAL A 108 -9.33 14.30 14.93
CA VAL A 108 -10.22 13.58 14.00
C VAL A 108 -9.42 12.96 12.86
N LEU A 109 -8.50 13.72 12.26
CA LEU A 109 -7.63 13.20 11.19
C LEU A 109 -6.68 12.10 11.68
N GLY A 110 -6.14 12.24 12.90
CA GLY A 110 -5.32 11.21 13.53
C GLY A 110 -6.12 9.92 13.74
N LEU A 111 -7.31 10.02 14.32
CA LEU A 111 -8.21 8.87 14.53
C LEU A 111 -8.64 8.22 13.22
N ALA A 112 -8.95 9.00 12.19
CA ALA A 112 -9.27 8.49 10.86
C ALA A 112 -8.09 7.75 10.23
N GLY A 113 -6.86 8.27 10.36
CA GLY A 113 -5.65 7.59 9.93
C GLY A 113 -5.41 6.29 10.69
N SER A 114 -5.56 6.31 12.03
CA SER A 114 -5.41 5.12 12.88
C SER A 114 -6.44 4.04 12.56
N LEU A 115 -7.72 4.42 12.39
CA LEU A 115 -8.77 3.51 11.94
C LEU A 115 -8.37 2.87 10.61
N GLY A 116 -7.84 3.66 9.68
CA GLY A 116 -7.36 3.15 8.40
C GLY A 116 -6.23 2.12 8.52
N VAL A 117 -5.26 2.36 9.41
CA VAL A 117 -4.16 1.41 9.70
C VAL A 117 -4.69 0.14 10.35
N ILE A 118 -5.62 0.25 11.31
CA ILE A 118 -6.23 -0.91 11.96
C ILE A 118 -6.91 -1.80 10.92
N LEU A 119 -7.77 -1.21 10.08
CA LEU A 119 -8.51 -1.96 9.06
C LEU A 119 -7.60 -2.56 7.98
N ALA A 120 -6.54 -1.84 7.56
CA ALA A 120 -5.70 -2.28 6.45
C ALA A 120 -4.53 -3.18 6.83
N VAL A 121 -4.08 -3.14 8.08
CA VAL A 121 -2.85 -3.83 8.48
C VAL A 121 -3.07 -4.73 9.69
N VAL A 122 -3.88 -4.30 10.67
CA VAL A 122 -4.00 -5.01 11.96
C VAL A 122 -5.04 -6.13 11.92
N LEU A 123 -6.17 -5.92 11.23
CA LEU A 123 -7.24 -6.92 11.17
C LEU A 123 -6.98 -8.07 10.20
N PRO A 124 -6.44 -7.84 8.98
CA PRO A 124 -6.14 -8.93 8.06
C PRO A 124 -5.00 -9.83 8.60
N ASP A 125 -4.94 -11.05 8.11
CA ASP A 125 -3.88 -12.01 8.43
C ASP A 125 -3.10 -12.43 7.17
N TYR A 126 -2.14 -13.35 7.33
CA TYR A 126 -1.26 -13.78 6.23
C TYR A 126 -2.00 -14.39 5.04
N ARG A 127 -3.23 -14.87 5.20
CA ARG A 127 -3.99 -15.51 4.12
C ARG A 127 -4.28 -14.54 2.99
N LEU A 128 -4.47 -13.25 3.28
CA LEU A 128 -4.60 -12.24 2.24
C LEU A 128 -3.32 -12.15 1.38
N LEU A 129 -2.14 -12.16 2.00
CA LEU A 129 -0.87 -12.20 1.28
C LEU A 129 -0.72 -13.49 0.47
N ALA A 130 -1.02 -14.65 1.08
CA ALA A 130 -0.94 -15.95 0.43
C ALA A 130 -1.85 -16.01 -0.80
N THR A 131 -3.12 -15.62 -0.67
CA THR A 131 -4.08 -15.54 -1.77
C THR A 131 -3.59 -14.62 -2.87
N LEU A 132 -3.04 -13.44 -2.55
CA LEU A 132 -2.46 -12.55 -3.55
C LEU A 132 -1.27 -13.18 -4.29
N ALA A 133 -0.42 -13.92 -3.59
CA ALA A 133 0.73 -14.61 -4.18
C ALA A 133 0.33 -15.81 -5.06
N TYR A 134 -0.67 -16.59 -4.64
CA TYR A 134 -1.13 -17.77 -5.36
C TYR A 134 -2.12 -17.47 -6.49
N THR A 135 -2.80 -16.32 -6.46
CA THR A 135 -3.79 -15.95 -7.50
C THR A 135 -3.20 -15.98 -8.92
N PRO A 136 -2.03 -15.35 -9.21
CA PRO A 136 -1.43 -15.43 -10.54
C PRO A 136 -1.06 -16.85 -10.94
N LEU A 137 -0.56 -17.66 -10.00
CA LEU A 137 -0.19 -19.06 -10.25
C LEU A 137 -1.42 -19.89 -10.61
N LEU A 138 -2.49 -19.78 -9.81
CA LEU A 138 -3.74 -20.48 -10.07
C LEU A 138 -4.38 -20.05 -11.39
N LEU A 139 -4.29 -18.75 -11.74
CA LEU A 139 -4.75 -18.25 -13.03
C LEU A 139 -4.00 -18.93 -14.19
N VAL A 140 -2.68 -19.02 -14.11
CA VAL A 140 -1.86 -19.71 -15.12
C VAL A 140 -2.26 -21.19 -15.21
N LEU A 141 -2.36 -21.88 -14.08
CA LEU A 141 -2.78 -23.29 -14.05
C LEU A 141 -4.18 -23.50 -14.66
N LYS A 142 -5.13 -22.59 -14.39
CA LYS A 142 -6.48 -22.63 -14.98
C LYS A 142 -6.44 -22.45 -16.49
N VAL A 143 -5.63 -21.52 -17.00
CA VAL A 143 -5.46 -21.30 -18.44
C VAL A 143 -4.91 -22.54 -19.16
N PHE A 144 -4.03 -23.31 -18.50
CA PHE A 144 -3.45 -24.53 -19.04
C PHE A 144 -4.22 -25.82 -18.71
N GLY A 145 -5.40 -25.72 -18.06
CA GLY A 145 -6.21 -26.89 -17.70
C GLY A 145 -5.58 -27.81 -16.64
N ALA A 146 -4.61 -27.29 -15.87
CA ALA A 146 -3.88 -28.04 -14.84
C ALA A 146 -4.30 -27.65 -13.40
N ALA A 147 -5.24 -26.72 -13.25
CA ALA A 147 -5.75 -26.32 -11.95
C ALA A 147 -6.79 -27.33 -11.42
N PRO A 148 -6.79 -27.61 -10.10
CA PRO A 148 -7.88 -28.36 -9.49
C PRO A 148 -9.23 -27.67 -9.71
N GLU A 149 -10.28 -28.44 -10.00
CA GLU A 149 -11.62 -27.91 -10.35
C GLU A 149 -12.22 -27.05 -9.23
N ASP A 150 -12.05 -27.48 -7.97
CA ASP A 150 -12.62 -26.81 -6.79
C ASP A 150 -11.67 -25.81 -6.12
N ALA A 151 -10.53 -25.48 -6.73
CA ALA A 151 -9.58 -24.54 -6.14
C ALA A 151 -10.13 -23.10 -6.16
N SER A 152 -10.58 -22.64 -4.98
CA SER A 152 -10.91 -21.24 -4.69
C SER A 152 -9.93 -20.67 -3.66
N LEU A 153 -9.31 -19.53 -4.00
CA LEU A 153 -8.43 -18.80 -3.07
C LEU A 153 -9.14 -17.60 -2.42
N TRP A 154 -10.30 -17.23 -2.94
CA TRP A 154 -11.05 -16.02 -2.60
C TRP A 154 -12.35 -16.37 -1.90
N GLU A 155 -12.24 -17.12 -0.81
CA GLU A 155 -13.35 -17.41 0.08
C GLU A 155 -13.79 -16.17 0.85
N TRP A 156 -15.00 -16.21 1.42
CA TRP A 156 -15.60 -15.07 2.11
C TRP A 156 -14.68 -14.42 3.16
N PRO A 157 -13.98 -15.15 4.05
CA PRO A 157 -13.08 -14.53 5.03
C PRO A 157 -11.96 -13.71 4.38
N VAL A 158 -11.36 -14.21 3.31
CA VAL A 158 -10.29 -13.52 2.56
C VAL A 158 -10.85 -12.32 1.78
N VAL A 159 -12.04 -12.46 1.18
CA VAL A 159 -12.74 -11.34 0.54
C VAL A 159 -13.04 -10.24 1.56
N ASN A 160 -13.52 -10.60 2.76
CA ASN A 160 -13.75 -9.66 3.84
C ASN A 160 -12.45 -8.93 4.23
N MET A 161 -11.32 -9.63 4.39
CA MET A 161 -10.02 -9.01 4.64
C MET A 161 -9.61 -8.02 3.55
N ALA A 162 -9.83 -8.35 2.28
CA ALA A 162 -9.55 -7.43 1.18
C ALA A 162 -10.45 -6.19 1.23
N VAL A 163 -11.74 -6.35 1.57
CA VAL A 163 -12.68 -5.23 1.76
C VAL A 163 -12.26 -4.34 2.94
N LEU A 164 -11.89 -4.92 4.09
CA LEU A 164 -11.31 -4.19 5.23
C LEU A 164 -10.06 -3.41 4.81
N THR A 165 -9.20 -4.04 4.02
CA THR A 165 -7.97 -3.42 3.54
C THR A 165 -8.22 -2.23 2.65
N LEU A 166 -9.11 -2.37 1.66
CA LEU A 166 -9.50 -1.27 0.78
C LEU A 166 -10.17 -0.12 1.54
N ALA A 167 -11.03 -0.43 2.51
CA ALA A 167 -11.64 0.56 3.37
C ALA A 167 -10.62 1.32 4.21
N GLY A 168 -9.65 0.60 4.78
CA GLY A 168 -8.57 1.19 5.56
C GLY A 168 -7.68 2.12 4.72
N LEU A 169 -7.34 1.71 3.49
CA LEU A 169 -6.63 2.56 2.53
C LEU A 169 -7.43 3.82 2.16
N CYS A 170 -8.75 3.72 2.01
CA CYS A 170 -9.61 4.88 1.78
C CYS A 170 -9.62 5.84 2.98
N TRP A 171 -9.64 5.32 4.21
CA TRP A 171 -9.52 6.11 5.43
C TRP A 171 -8.19 6.86 5.53
N ILE A 172 -7.07 6.18 5.25
CA ILE A 172 -5.72 6.80 5.22
C ILE A 172 -5.68 7.91 4.17
N ALA A 173 -6.18 7.65 2.95
CA ALA A 173 -6.22 8.63 1.88
C ALA A 173 -7.13 9.83 2.23
N ALA A 174 -8.29 9.59 2.85
CA ALA A 174 -9.19 10.64 3.30
C ALA A 174 -8.52 11.52 4.38
N ALA A 175 -7.88 10.91 5.39
CA ALA A 175 -7.19 11.62 6.46
C ALA A 175 -6.03 12.47 5.91
N GLU A 176 -5.17 11.89 5.06
CA GLU A 176 -4.03 12.59 4.48
C GLU A 176 -4.46 13.79 3.61
N THR A 177 -5.49 13.61 2.79
CA THR A 177 -5.95 14.67 1.89
C THR A 177 -6.57 15.84 2.63
N HIS A 178 -7.30 15.59 3.73
CA HIS A 178 -7.83 16.65 4.59
C HIS A 178 -6.74 17.31 5.42
N TYR A 179 -5.75 16.56 5.89
CA TYR A 179 -4.56 17.11 6.53
C TYR A 179 -3.80 18.07 5.61
N ARG A 180 -3.56 17.67 4.35
CA ARG A 180 -2.88 18.52 3.36
C ARG A 180 -3.67 19.79 3.04
N LYS A 181 -5.01 19.75 3.04
CA LYS A 181 -5.85 20.93 2.82
C LYS A 181 -5.77 21.90 4.00
N THR A 182 -5.83 21.41 5.22
CA THR A 182 -5.75 22.26 6.42
C THR A 182 -4.36 22.83 6.65
N ALA A 183 -3.31 22.06 6.35
CA ALA A 183 -1.92 22.54 6.39
C ALA A 183 -1.66 23.68 5.39
N LYS A 184 -2.29 23.66 4.21
CA LYS A 184 -2.20 24.74 3.20
C LYS A 184 -2.88 26.04 3.59
N VAL A 185 -3.87 25.99 4.48
CA VAL A 185 -4.55 27.17 5.02
C VAL A 185 -3.76 27.78 6.18
N GLY A 186 -2.88 26.99 6.83
CA GLY A 186 -1.89 27.49 7.78
C GLY A 186 -0.59 27.93 7.10
N THR A 187 0.11 28.88 7.70
CA THR A 187 1.45 29.35 7.29
C THR A 187 2.55 28.26 7.32
N GLU A 188 2.23 27.04 7.75
CA GLU A 188 3.14 25.88 7.78
C GLU A 188 3.40 25.29 6.37
N ALA A 189 2.60 25.61 5.36
CA ALA A 189 2.74 25.08 4.00
C ALA A 189 3.94 25.62 3.19
N GLY A 190 4.67 26.59 3.71
CA GLY A 190 5.85 27.17 3.07
C GLY A 190 7.16 26.42 3.32
N ARG A 191 7.25 25.58 4.36
CA ARG A 191 8.43 24.74 4.60
C ARG A 191 8.26 23.43 3.85
N GLY A 192 8.63 23.43 2.56
CA GLY A 192 8.82 22.19 1.81
C GLY A 192 9.69 21.26 2.66
N ARG A 193 9.15 20.11 3.06
CA ARG A 193 9.89 19.13 3.84
C ARG A 193 11.11 18.72 3.01
N GLU A 194 12.30 19.13 3.43
CA GLU A 194 13.56 18.93 2.70
C GLU A 194 13.76 17.47 2.27
N TRP A 195 13.32 16.52 3.10
CA TRP A 195 13.35 15.08 2.82
C TRP A 195 12.46 14.62 1.65
N THR A 196 11.48 15.43 1.23
CA THR A 196 10.55 15.14 0.12
C THR A 196 11.00 15.68 -1.24
N THR A 197 12.17 16.33 -1.29
CA THR A 197 12.85 16.69 -2.54
C THR A 197 13.26 15.43 -3.29
N SER A 198 13.37 15.50 -4.62
CA SER A 198 13.73 14.34 -5.45
C SER A 198 15.10 13.77 -5.05
N GLU A 199 16.07 14.65 -4.76
CA GLU A 199 17.42 14.27 -4.34
C GLU A 199 17.43 13.59 -2.96
N ALA A 200 16.72 14.14 -1.97
CA ALA A 200 16.63 13.51 -0.67
C ALA A 200 15.90 12.15 -0.76
N ALA A 201 14.79 12.09 -1.51
CA ALA A 201 14.08 10.85 -1.82
C ALA A 201 14.96 9.79 -2.49
N ALA A 202 15.88 10.21 -3.38
CA ALA A 202 16.86 9.30 -3.96
C ALA A 202 17.81 8.72 -2.91
N ARG A 203 18.26 9.51 -1.92
CA ARG A 203 19.21 9.05 -0.89
C ARG A 203 18.58 8.04 0.06
N TRP A 204 17.48 8.40 0.72
CA TRP A 204 16.85 7.51 1.70
C TRP A 204 16.09 6.35 1.02
N GLY A 205 15.56 6.57 -0.19
CA GLY A 205 14.89 5.55 -0.98
C GLY A 205 15.80 4.38 -1.38
N ARG A 206 17.11 4.63 -1.57
CA ARG A 206 18.10 3.57 -1.80
C ARG A 206 18.22 2.61 -0.63
N TRP A 207 18.28 3.14 0.60
CA TRP A 207 18.34 2.33 1.81
C TRP A 207 17.05 1.55 2.03
N ALA A 208 15.89 2.20 1.84
CA ALA A 208 14.60 1.53 1.92
C ALA A 208 14.50 0.37 0.90
N THR A 209 14.97 0.59 -0.33
CA THR A 209 15.00 -0.44 -1.37
C THR A 209 15.96 -1.57 -1.02
N ALA A 210 17.13 -1.26 -0.47
CA ALA A 210 18.09 -2.28 -0.04
C ALA A 210 17.49 -3.19 1.04
N VAL A 211 16.85 -2.62 2.07
CA VAL A 211 16.15 -3.42 3.09
C VAL A 211 15.03 -4.25 2.47
N ALA A 212 14.23 -3.64 1.57
CA ALA A 212 13.13 -4.32 0.91
C ALA A 212 13.56 -5.44 -0.07
N VAL A 213 14.84 -5.52 -0.39
CA VAL A 213 15.45 -6.60 -1.19
C VAL A 213 16.10 -7.64 -0.29
N VAL A 214 16.87 -7.22 0.71
CA VAL A 214 17.64 -8.14 1.57
C VAL A 214 16.73 -9.05 2.39
N VAL A 215 15.65 -8.52 2.96
CA VAL A 215 14.75 -9.31 3.82
C VAL A 215 14.11 -10.50 3.07
N PRO A 216 13.42 -10.32 1.92
CA PRO A 216 12.86 -11.46 1.19
C PRO A 216 13.92 -12.41 0.61
N LEU A 217 15.14 -11.93 0.32
CA LEU A 217 16.24 -12.82 -0.07
C LEU A 217 16.70 -13.71 1.09
N GLY A 218 16.73 -13.18 2.33
CA GLY A 218 17.02 -13.99 3.52
C GLY A 218 16.01 -15.13 3.71
N TYR A 219 14.72 -14.84 3.52
CA TYR A 219 13.67 -15.87 3.47
C TYR A 219 13.90 -16.87 2.33
N ALA A 220 14.26 -16.40 1.14
CA ALA A 220 14.46 -17.30 0.00
C ALA A 220 15.61 -18.28 0.21
N VAL A 221 16.69 -17.86 0.88
CA VAL A 221 17.83 -18.72 1.22
C VAL A 221 17.39 -19.90 2.09
N THR A 222 16.54 -19.69 3.10
CA THR A 222 16.07 -20.78 3.96
C THR A 222 15.21 -21.77 3.18
N ARG A 223 14.25 -21.29 2.40
CA ARG A 223 13.35 -22.16 1.62
C ARG A 223 14.07 -22.92 0.50
N PHE A 224 15.08 -22.33 -0.13
CA PHE A 224 15.92 -23.04 -1.10
C PHE A 224 16.83 -24.07 -0.43
N ALA A 225 17.41 -23.77 0.73
CA ALA A 225 18.19 -24.74 1.50
C ALA A 225 17.34 -25.99 1.81
N TRP A 226 16.11 -25.81 2.30
CA TRP A 226 15.21 -26.93 2.61
C TRP A 226 14.83 -27.73 1.36
N ALA A 227 14.56 -27.08 0.24
CA ALA A 227 14.27 -27.78 -1.02
C ALA A 227 15.48 -28.54 -1.60
N LEU A 228 16.69 -28.19 -1.18
CA LEU A 228 17.92 -28.93 -1.49
C LEU A 228 18.24 -30.02 -0.45
N GLY A 229 17.36 -30.25 0.53
CA GLY A 229 17.58 -31.22 1.61
C GLY A 229 18.53 -30.75 2.71
N ILE A 230 18.81 -29.45 2.80
CA ILE A 230 19.67 -28.86 3.84
C ILE A 230 18.77 -28.37 4.99
N PRO A 231 18.87 -28.94 6.21
CA PRO A 231 18.06 -28.57 7.37
C PRO A 231 18.56 -27.26 8.00
N LEU A 232 18.48 -26.16 7.25
CA LEU A 232 18.97 -24.86 7.70
C LEU A 232 18.03 -24.28 8.77
N GLY A 233 18.46 -24.32 10.02
CA GLY A 233 17.76 -23.73 11.18
C GLY A 233 16.48 -24.47 11.58
N VAL A 234 16.36 -25.72 11.20
CA VAL A 234 15.31 -26.67 11.61
C VAL A 234 15.94 -28.03 11.84
N ASP A 235 15.29 -28.88 12.61
CA ASP A 235 15.72 -30.25 12.79
C ASP A 235 15.46 -31.11 11.54
N GLN A 236 16.27 -32.17 11.36
CA GLN A 236 16.15 -33.08 10.21
C GLN A 236 14.76 -33.74 10.16
N GLN A 237 14.18 -34.06 11.32
CA GLN A 237 12.85 -34.65 11.40
C GLN A 237 11.78 -33.69 10.84
N LEU A 238 11.84 -32.40 11.19
CA LEU A 238 10.91 -31.41 10.65
C LEU A 238 11.06 -31.27 9.13
N LEU A 239 12.30 -31.30 8.62
CA LEU A 239 12.55 -31.26 7.18
C LEU A 239 11.96 -32.49 6.46
N ASP A 240 12.12 -33.67 7.04
CA ASP A 240 11.58 -34.92 6.49
C ASP A 240 10.03 -34.91 6.51
N ASP A 241 9.43 -34.40 7.60
CA ASP A 241 7.98 -34.25 7.77
C ASP A 241 7.37 -33.26 6.77
N LEU A 242 8.11 -32.22 6.37
CA LEU A 242 7.68 -31.31 5.31
C LEU A 242 7.56 -32.02 3.96
N GLY A 243 8.38 -33.04 3.70
CA GLY A 243 8.37 -33.81 2.46
C GLY A 243 8.29 -32.93 1.21
N ASN A 244 7.32 -33.16 0.32
CA ASN A 244 7.15 -32.38 -0.91
C ASN A 244 6.72 -30.91 -0.68
N ARG A 245 6.32 -30.52 0.54
CA ARG A 245 5.93 -29.12 0.84
C ARG A 245 7.12 -28.16 0.77
N VAL A 246 8.36 -28.66 0.86
CA VAL A 246 9.57 -27.85 0.65
C VAL A 246 9.59 -27.18 -0.73
N TYR A 247 9.05 -27.86 -1.75
CA TYR A 247 9.00 -27.30 -3.11
C TYR A 247 7.96 -26.19 -3.25
N LEU A 248 6.87 -26.23 -2.46
CA LEU A 248 5.92 -25.10 -2.38
C LEU A 248 6.59 -23.88 -1.74
N GLY A 249 7.34 -24.09 -0.66
CA GLY A 249 8.16 -23.06 -0.02
C GLY A 249 9.20 -22.46 -0.99
N ALA A 250 9.90 -23.30 -1.77
CA ALA A 250 10.83 -22.84 -2.80
C ALA A 250 10.15 -22.08 -3.94
N GLY A 251 8.93 -22.47 -4.33
CA GLY A 251 8.12 -21.73 -5.29
C GLY A 251 7.81 -20.32 -4.80
N LEU A 252 7.36 -20.18 -3.54
CA LEU A 252 7.14 -18.87 -2.91
C LEU A 252 8.43 -18.06 -2.79
N ALA A 253 9.55 -18.70 -2.42
CA ALA A 253 10.86 -18.05 -2.39
C ALA A 253 11.28 -17.53 -3.77
N THR A 254 11.00 -18.28 -4.84
CA THR A 254 11.25 -17.84 -6.22
C THR A 254 10.44 -16.60 -6.56
N LEU A 255 9.16 -16.54 -6.18
CA LEU A 255 8.34 -15.33 -6.31
C LEU A 255 8.89 -14.18 -5.47
N GLY A 256 9.38 -14.45 -4.26
CA GLY A 256 10.05 -13.48 -3.40
C GLY A 256 11.31 -12.90 -4.04
N VAL A 257 12.16 -13.74 -4.65
CA VAL A 257 13.35 -13.31 -5.41
C VAL A 257 12.95 -12.48 -6.62
N ALA A 258 11.94 -12.90 -7.37
CA ALA A 258 11.43 -12.12 -8.51
C ALA A 258 10.90 -10.75 -8.05
N GLY A 259 10.16 -10.70 -6.93
CA GLY A 259 9.71 -9.47 -6.29
C GLY A 259 10.87 -8.58 -5.81
N ALA A 260 11.93 -9.17 -5.28
CA ALA A 260 13.14 -8.45 -4.86
C ALA A 260 13.86 -7.84 -6.07
N ILE A 261 14.02 -8.59 -7.16
CA ILE A 261 14.54 -8.07 -8.43
C ILE A 261 13.65 -6.93 -8.93
N LEU A 262 12.33 -7.08 -8.88
CA LEU A 262 11.40 -6.03 -9.30
C LEU A 262 11.53 -4.76 -8.43
N THR A 263 11.76 -4.93 -7.13
CA THR A 263 11.94 -3.86 -6.16
C THR A 263 13.18 -3.01 -6.47
N LEU A 264 14.24 -3.59 -7.05
CA LEU A 264 15.39 -2.82 -7.54
C LEU A 264 14.99 -1.77 -8.59
N GLY A 265 13.91 -2.01 -9.34
CA GLY A 265 13.36 -1.06 -10.32
C GLY A 265 12.87 0.24 -9.71
N LEU A 266 12.59 0.26 -8.39
CA LEU A 266 12.25 1.49 -7.68
C LEU A 266 13.44 2.45 -7.55
N VAL A 267 14.67 2.01 -7.86
CA VAL A 267 15.89 2.83 -7.83
C VAL A 267 16.59 2.89 -9.18
N TYR A 268 16.62 1.79 -9.94
CA TYR A 268 17.32 1.73 -11.22
C TYR A 268 16.49 2.26 -12.40
N GLN A 269 17.19 2.65 -13.46
CA GLN A 269 16.59 3.26 -14.65
C GLN A 269 15.55 2.38 -15.36
N TRP A 270 15.64 1.06 -15.24
CA TRP A 270 14.72 0.15 -15.93
C TRP A 270 13.29 0.20 -15.36
N GLY A 271 13.12 0.62 -14.10
CA GLY A 271 11.80 0.88 -13.52
C GLY A 271 11.24 2.26 -13.89
N GLU A 272 12.04 3.11 -14.55
CA GLU A 272 11.63 4.42 -15.04
C GLU A 272 11.36 4.45 -16.55
N VAL A 273 12.13 3.65 -17.30
CA VAL A 273 12.09 3.49 -18.75
C VAL A 273 12.27 2.03 -19.08
N PHE A 274 11.38 1.47 -19.91
CA PHE A 274 11.43 0.07 -20.29
C PHE A 274 12.76 -0.27 -20.99
N PRO A 275 13.52 -1.28 -20.50
CA PRO A 275 14.82 -1.63 -21.04
C PRO A 275 14.77 -2.17 -22.48
N ARG A 276 15.92 -2.26 -23.14
CA ARG A 276 16.00 -2.59 -24.58
C ARG A 276 15.47 -3.98 -24.94
N TRP A 277 15.41 -4.89 -23.98
CA TRP A 277 14.95 -6.27 -24.14
C TRP A 277 13.43 -6.42 -23.97
N THR A 278 12.69 -5.39 -23.54
CA THR A 278 11.23 -5.48 -23.46
C THR A 278 10.59 -5.36 -24.85
N LEU A 279 10.09 -6.49 -25.35
CA LEU A 279 9.43 -6.58 -26.65
C LEU A 279 8.22 -5.61 -26.71
N GLY A 280 8.13 -4.80 -27.78
CA GLY A 280 6.99 -3.92 -28.08
C GLY A 280 6.89 -2.60 -27.30
N ILE A 281 7.60 -2.44 -26.17
CA ILE A 281 7.50 -1.22 -25.31
C ILE A 281 8.85 -0.56 -24.98
N ARG A 282 9.92 -1.02 -25.62
CA ARG A 282 11.28 -0.50 -25.48
C ARG A 282 11.34 1.04 -25.47
N GLY A 283 12.06 1.59 -24.48
CA GLY A 283 12.32 3.03 -24.39
C GLY A 283 11.11 3.88 -23.99
N ARG A 284 9.92 3.28 -23.82
CA ARG A 284 8.76 4.00 -23.28
C ARG A 284 8.95 4.24 -21.79
N ARG A 285 8.40 5.34 -21.29
CA ARG A 285 8.35 5.62 -19.85
C ARG A 285 7.44 4.60 -19.17
N VAL A 286 7.90 4.06 -18.05
CA VAL A 286 7.09 3.22 -17.18
C VAL A 286 6.05 4.10 -16.48
N PRO A 287 4.74 3.80 -16.61
CA PRO A 287 3.69 4.53 -15.89
C PRO A 287 3.93 4.43 -14.37
N ILE A 288 3.79 5.54 -13.63
CA ILE A 288 4.02 5.56 -12.18
C ILE A 288 3.16 4.51 -11.45
N SER A 289 1.89 4.38 -11.85
CA SER A 289 0.95 3.41 -11.27
C SER A 289 1.38 1.96 -11.46
N LEU A 290 2.09 1.63 -12.55
CA LEU A 290 2.52 0.26 -12.84
C LEU A 290 3.51 -0.25 -11.78
N ALA A 291 4.35 0.62 -11.22
CA ALA A 291 5.25 0.28 -10.13
C ALA A 291 4.61 0.50 -8.75
N VAL A 292 3.90 1.62 -8.57
CA VAL A 292 3.40 2.03 -7.25
C VAL A 292 2.25 1.15 -6.75
N VAL A 293 1.31 0.76 -7.61
CA VAL A 293 0.11 0.02 -7.17
C VAL A 293 0.47 -1.39 -6.68
N PRO A 294 1.20 -2.23 -7.45
CA PRO A 294 1.60 -3.55 -6.97
C PRO A 294 2.48 -3.49 -5.72
N ALA A 295 3.46 -2.57 -5.69
CA ALA A 295 4.36 -2.44 -4.54
C ALA A 295 3.62 -1.98 -3.28
N ALA A 296 2.64 -1.08 -3.41
CA ALA A 296 1.78 -0.67 -2.30
C ALA A 296 0.91 -1.84 -1.79
N ILE A 297 0.28 -2.60 -2.69
CA ILE A 297 -0.53 -3.78 -2.32
C ILE A 297 0.32 -4.79 -1.54
N VAL A 298 1.49 -5.16 -2.09
CA VAL A 298 2.39 -6.12 -1.43
C VAL A 298 2.89 -5.58 -0.10
N SER A 299 3.23 -4.29 -0.02
CA SER A 299 3.71 -3.67 1.23
C SER A 299 2.69 -3.77 2.37
N VAL A 300 1.41 -3.55 2.07
CA VAL A 300 0.33 -3.63 3.06
C VAL A 300 0.09 -5.10 3.45
N ALA A 301 -0.05 -5.97 2.46
CA ALA A 301 -0.31 -7.39 2.70
C ALA A 301 0.81 -8.05 3.51
N VAL A 302 2.08 -7.76 3.21
CA VAL A 302 3.20 -8.36 3.95
C VAL A 302 3.41 -7.76 5.33
N THR A 303 3.16 -6.47 5.50
CA THR A 303 3.19 -5.85 6.82
C THR A 303 2.14 -6.48 7.73
N SER A 304 0.92 -6.67 7.22
CA SER A 304 -0.18 -7.31 7.93
C SER A 304 0.12 -8.76 8.29
N ALA A 305 0.57 -9.55 7.32
CA ALA A 305 0.99 -10.93 7.53
C ALA A 305 2.10 -11.06 8.59
N GLY A 306 3.12 -10.19 8.52
CA GLY A 306 4.19 -10.14 9.51
C GLY A 306 3.73 -9.77 10.91
N LEU A 307 2.77 -8.85 11.04
CA LEU A 307 2.18 -8.46 12.33
C LEU A 307 1.44 -9.62 13.00
N MET A 308 0.74 -10.45 12.21
CA MET A 308 0.15 -11.68 12.72
C MET A 308 1.22 -12.60 13.31
N PHE A 309 2.30 -12.83 12.58
CA PHE A 309 3.41 -13.66 13.06
C PHE A 309 4.05 -13.09 14.32
N VAL A 310 4.35 -11.78 14.36
CA VAL A 310 4.88 -11.11 15.56
C VAL A 310 3.92 -11.28 16.75
N ARG A 311 2.60 -11.18 16.54
CA ARG A 311 1.61 -11.43 17.59
C ARG A 311 1.76 -12.84 18.16
N PHE A 312 1.79 -13.87 17.31
CA PHE A 312 1.98 -15.26 17.75
C PHE A 312 3.29 -15.46 18.52
N GLY A 313 4.37 -14.81 18.08
CA GLY A 313 5.66 -14.88 18.77
C GLY A 313 5.63 -14.22 20.16
N VAL A 314 4.99 -13.06 20.28
CA VAL A 314 4.86 -12.33 21.55
C VAL A 314 3.89 -13.01 22.52
N THR A 315 2.84 -13.68 22.03
CA THR A 315 1.89 -14.41 22.88
C THR A 315 2.36 -15.82 23.24
N GLY A 316 3.47 -16.29 22.67
CA GLY A 316 3.98 -17.65 22.89
C GLY A 316 3.11 -18.75 22.27
N SER A 317 2.21 -18.41 21.34
CA SER A 317 1.23 -19.33 20.75
C SER A 317 1.69 -19.91 19.40
N PHE A 318 2.98 -19.80 19.10
CA PHE A 318 3.54 -20.19 17.80
C PHE A 318 3.51 -21.71 17.60
N GLY A 319 4.00 -22.47 18.60
CA GLY A 319 4.05 -23.94 18.56
C GLY A 319 2.68 -24.62 18.60
N ASP A 320 1.64 -23.93 19.08
CA ASP A 320 0.26 -24.43 19.06
C ASP A 320 -0.36 -24.37 17.65
N THR A 321 0.17 -23.49 16.79
CA THR A 321 -0.48 -23.09 15.53
C THR A 321 0.34 -23.48 14.29
N PHE A 322 1.67 -23.49 14.38
CA PHE A 322 2.57 -23.79 13.27
C PHE A 322 3.51 -24.95 13.64
N PRO A 323 3.80 -25.87 12.70
CA PRO A 323 4.76 -26.93 12.93
C PRO A 323 6.17 -26.36 13.10
N GLY A 324 6.83 -26.73 14.19
CA GLY A 324 8.16 -26.27 14.61
C GLY A 324 8.11 -25.84 16.07
N GLU A 325 8.85 -26.53 16.94
CA GLU A 325 9.00 -26.11 18.34
C GLU A 325 9.81 -24.80 18.43
N ASN A 326 9.98 -24.23 19.63
CA ASN A 326 10.77 -23.01 19.82
C ASN A 326 12.20 -23.10 19.25
N ASP A 327 12.72 -24.33 19.09
CA ASP A 327 14.08 -24.62 18.61
C ASP A 327 14.20 -24.61 17.07
N ASP A 328 13.09 -24.71 16.33
CA ASP A 328 13.03 -24.66 14.85
C ASP A 328 12.99 -23.21 14.33
N VAL A 329 13.98 -22.42 14.72
CA VAL A 329 14.01 -20.96 14.54
C VAL A 329 13.78 -20.54 13.08
N ALA A 330 14.27 -21.28 12.09
CA ALA A 330 14.09 -20.93 10.68
C ALA A 330 12.65 -21.15 10.14
N ALA A 331 11.77 -21.82 10.89
CA ALA A 331 10.37 -22.01 10.52
C ALA A 331 9.52 -20.74 10.71
N TRP A 332 9.95 -19.82 11.58
CA TRP A 332 9.16 -18.65 11.97
C TRP A 332 9.94 -17.34 12.03
N LEU A 333 11.27 -17.38 12.21
CA LEU A 333 12.09 -16.19 12.35
C LEU A 333 12.10 -15.32 11.09
N PRO A 334 12.21 -15.86 9.86
CA PRO A 334 12.15 -15.03 8.65
C PRO A 334 10.86 -14.19 8.55
N GLU A 335 9.73 -14.75 8.98
CA GLU A 335 8.41 -14.13 8.98
C GLU A 335 8.31 -12.95 9.96
N MET A 336 9.07 -12.97 11.07
CA MET A 336 9.15 -11.85 12.02
C MET A 336 9.66 -10.56 11.37
N PHE A 337 10.45 -10.67 10.29
CA PHE A 337 11.01 -9.52 9.58
C PHE A 337 10.08 -8.97 8.49
N TRP A 338 8.93 -9.60 8.23
CA TRP A 338 7.98 -9.14 7.22
C TRP A 338 7.41 -7.73 7.47
N PRO A 339 7.16 -7.26 8.71
CA PRO A 339 6.78 -5.87 8.94
C PRO A 339 7.88 -4.89 8.53
N VAL A 340 9.15 -5.25 8.80
CA VAL A 340 10.32 -4.45 8.37
C VAL A 340 10.40 -4.40 6.84
N TRP A 341 10.20 -5.54 6.17
CA TRP A 341 10.13 -5.61 4.72
C TRP A 341 9.01 -4.73 4.15
N GLY A 342 7.79 -4.89 4.66
CA GLY A 342 6.63 -4.14 4.18
C GLY A 342 6.76 -2.63 4.38
N ILE A 343 7.24 -2.19 5.54
CA ILE A 343 7.52 -0.77 5.80
C ILE A 343 8.62 -0.25 4.87
N ALA A 344 9.70 -1.01 4.67
CA ALA A 344 10.77 -0.64 3.76
C ALA A 344 10.29 -0.56 2.30
N LEU A 345 9.41 -1.47 1.86
CA LEU A 345 8.82 -1.46 0.53
C LEU A 345 7.86 -0.27 0.35
N ALA A 346 7.03 0.04 1.36
CA ALA A 346 6.18 1.22 1.34
C ALA A 346 7.01 2.51 1.25
N ALA A 347 8.09 2.60 2.02
CA ALA A 347 9.03 3.71 1.97
C ALA A 347 9.71 3.82 0.60
N ALA A 348 10.25 2.72 0.05
CA ALA A 348 10.86 2.69 -1.28
C ALA A 348 9.87 3.11 -2.38
N THR A 349 8.62 2.64 -2.28
CA THR A 349 7.53 3.00 -3.19
C THR A 349 7.22 4.49 -3.11
N TYR A 350 7.17 5.05 -1.90
CA TYR A 350 6.96 6.48 -1.70
C TYR A 350 8.12 7.30 -2.25
N ALA A 351 9.38 6.89 -2.03
CA ALA A 351 10.55 7.52 -2.61
C ALA A 351 10.47 7.55 -4.14
N TYR A 352 10.14 6.41 -4.75
CA TYR A 352 9.96 6.31 -6.20
C TYR A 352 8.90 7.29 -6.71
N TRP A 353 7.74 7.36 -6.04
CA TRP A 353 6.69 8.32 -6.38
C TRP A 353 7.14 9.78 -6.23
N LEU A 354 7.87 10.12 -5.15
CA LEU A 354 8.40 11.47 -4.91
C LEU A 354 9.36 11.92 -6.02
N ARG A 355 10.22 11.03 -6.51
CA ARG A 355 11.15 11.33 -7.61
C ARG A 355 10.42 11.53 -8.94
N ARG A 356 9.34 10.77 -9.17
CA ARG A 356 8.64 10.73 -10.47
C ARG A 356 7.52 11.77 -10.62
N ARG A 357 6.86 12.18 -9.53
CA ARG A 357 5.72 13.14 -9.55
C ARG A 357 6.04 14.53 -10.12
N GLY A 358 7.32 14.89 -10.23
CA GLY A 358 7.79 16.17 -10.80
C GLY A 358 8.09 16.11 -12.30
N SER A 359 8.38 14.92 -12.83
CA SER A 359 8.89 14.71 -14.20
C SER A 359 7.80 14.53 -15.26
N ASP A 360 6.55 14.36 -14.82
CA ASP A 360 5.35 14.30 -15.68
C ASP A 360 4.71 15.69 -15.93
N ARG A 361 5.32 16.77 -15.42
CA ARG A 361 4.96 18.12 -15.86
C ARG A 361 5.57 18.36 -17.24
N PRO A 362 4.79 18.68 -18.28
CA PRO A 362 5.37 19.14 -19.53
C PRO A 362 6.27 20.34 -19.20
N ALA A 363 7.54 20.25 -19.57
CA ALA A 363 8.47 21.35 -19.45
C ALA A 363 7.86 22.54 -20.20
N VAL A 364 7.42 23.57 -19.46
CA VAL A 364 7.13 24.86 -20.07
C VAL A 364 8.47 25.31 -20.63
N SER A 365 8.64 25.18 -21.94
CA SER A 365 9.81 25.69 -22.62
C SER A 365 9.82 27.19 -22.39
N SER A 366 10.67 27.68 -21.49
CA SER A 366 11.11 29.06 -21.49
C SER A 366 11.97 29.27 -22.74
N ARG A 367 11.33 29.30 -23.91
CA ARG A 367 11.92 29.90 -25.10
C ARG A 367 11.96 31.40 -24.82
N GLY A 368 13.17 31.89 -24.61
CA GLY A 368 13.45 33.29 -24.36
C GLY A 368 12.78 34.18 -25.40
N VAL A 369 12.14 35.23 -24.92
CA VAL A 369 11.78 36.38 -25.73
C VAL A 369 13.08 37.14 -26.00
N PRO A 370 13.54 37.29 -27.26
CA PRO A 370 14.65 38.18 -27.56
C PRO A 370 14.24 39.62 -27.21
N GLY A 371 15.12 40.31 -26.49
CA GLY A 371 14.87 41.63 -25.91
C GLY A 371 14.36 42.66 -26.91
N GLY A 372 13.37 43.43 -26.46
CA GLY A 372 12.89 44.62 -27.15
C GLY A 372 13.98 45.70 -27.19
N ILE A 373 14.25 46.20 -28.39
CA ILE A 373 15.10 47.37 -28.64
C ILE A 373 14.31 48.62 -28.22
N SER A 374 14.85 49.38 -27.26
CA SER A 374 14.35 50.70 -26.89
C SER A 374 14.63 51.73 -28.01
N PRO A 375 13.70 52.66 -28.31
CA PRO A 375 13.94 53.72 -29.27
C PRO A 375 14.73 54.86 -28.59
N ARG A 376 15.95 55.14 -29.07
CA ARG A 376 16.69 56.33 -28.64
C ARG A 376 16.36 57.49 -29.58
N ALA A 377 15.69 58.48 -29.00
CA ALA A 377 15.35 59.76 -29.60
C ALA A 377 16.58 60.49 -30.16
N GLY A 378 16.35 61.21 -31.26
CA GLY A 378 17.37 61.91 -32.02
C GLY A 378 17.96 63.14 -31.34
N ARG A 379 19.12 63.55 -31.86
CA ARG A 379 19.60 64.93 -31.83
C ARG A 379 20.20 65.26 -33.19
N SER A 380 19.59 66.28 -33.80
CA SER A 380 20.00 67.02 -34.97
C SER A 380 21.26 67.86 -34.70
N GLY A 381 22.08 68.03 -35.74
CA GLY A 381 23.19 68.98 -35.81
C GLY A 381 23.81 68.94 -37.23
N PRO A 382 23.96 70.09 -37.93
CA PRO A 382 24.02 70.13 -39.40
C PRO A 382 25.45 70.03 -39.96
N ARG A 383 25.56 69.53 -41.19
CA ARG A 383 26.68 69.79 -42.09
C ARG A 383 26.16 70.48 -43.36
N LEU A 384 26.81 71.61 -43.64
CA LEU A 384 26.75 72.50 -44.81
C LEU A 384 25.54 73.42 -44.90
#